data_AF-A0A0B5F3D5-F1
#
_entry.id   AF-A0A0B5F3D5-F1
#
_cell.length_a   1.000
_cell.length_b   1.000
_cell.length_c   1.000
_cell.angle_alpha   90.00
_cell.angle_beta   90.00
_cell.angle_gamma   90.00
#
_symmetry.space_group_name_H-M   'P 1'
#
loop_
_entity.id
_entity.type
_entity.pdbx_description
1 polymer ?
#
loop_
_entity_poly.entity_id
_entity_poly.type
_entity_poly.pdbx_seq_one_letter_code
_entity_poly.pdbx_strand_id
1 'polypeptide(L)'
;MTHLSFFRSPIANEIRDEGRQEGRQEGRASAKAEDVLKVLDARGITLTDAHRQHLTTCQDLDLLDTWFDRSLVATTAQEIFAGETEA
;
A
#
# COMPACT_ATOMS: atom_id res chain seq x y z
N MET A 1 20.27 36.41 -14.22
CA MET A 1 20.11 35.04 -14.77
C MET A 1 20.42 34.07 -13.65
N THR A 2 19.40 33.57 -12.98
CA THR A 2 19.56 32.59 -11.89
C THR A 2 20.13 31.30 -12.46
N HIS A 3 21.26 30.87 -11.91
CA HIS A 3 22.03 29.71 -12.35
C HIS A 3 21.26 28.42 -12.03
N LEU A 4 20.29 28.07 -12.87
CA LEU A 4 19.50 26.83 -12.79
C LEU A 4 20.35 25.57 -13.03
N SER A 5 21.63 25.73 -13.40
CA SER A 5 22.62 24.67 -13.55
C SER A 5 23.00 24.01 -12.23
N PHE A 6 22.67 24.58 -11.08
CA PHE A 6 22.83 23.91 -9.78
C PHE A 6 21.87 22.71 -9.63
N PHE A 7 20.71 22.75 -10.30
CA PHE A 7 19.68 21.70 -10.25
C PHE A 7 19.90 20.54 -11.23
N ARG A 8 21.00 20.58 -12.00
CA ARG A 8 21.41 19.52 -12.93
C ARG A 8 22.69 18.83 -12.45
N SER A 9 22.83 18.65 -11.13
CA SER A 9 23.85 17.79 -10.53
C SER A 9 23.38 16.33 -10.60
N PRO A 10 24.28 15.35 -10.86
CA PRO A 10 23.95 13.93 -10.77
C PRO A 10 23.23 13.56 -9.47
N ILE A 11 23.69 14.10 -8.34
CA ILE A 11 23.06 13.90 -7.02
C ILE A 11 21.62 14.42 -6.98
N ALA A 12 21.35 15.58 -7.62
CA ALA A 12 20.00 16.14 -7.66
C ALA A 12 19.06 15.33 -8.57
N ASN A 13 19.59 14.60 -9.55
CA ASN A 13 18.82 13.66 -10.36
C ASN A 13 18.55 12.36 -9.60
N GLU A 14 19.57 11.80 -8.93
CA GLU A 14 19.44 10.58 -8.11
C GLU A 14 18.38 10.75 -7.03
N ILE A 15 18.45 11.82 -6.22
CA ILE A 15 17.44 12.12 -5.18
C ILE A 15 16.03 12.26 -5.78
N ARG A 16 15.91 12.88 -6.95
CA ARG A 16 14.63 13.00 -7.66
C ARG A 16 14.12 11.65 -8.14
N ASP A 17 15.02 10.78 -8.59
CA ASP A 17 14.67 9.47 -9.14
C ASP A 17 14.26 8.52 -8.03
N GLU A 18 14.95 8.53 -6.90
CA GLU A 18 14.60 7.86 -5.65
C GLU A 18 13.23 8.31 -5.15
N GLY A 19 13.01 9.63 -4.97
CA GLY A 19 11.70 10.12 -4.51
C GLY A 19 10.55 9.80 -5.47
N ARG A 20 10.81 9.73 -6.79
CA ARG A 20 9.80 9.24 -7.76
C ARG A 20 9.57 7.73 -7.64
N GLN A 21 10.56 6.93 -7.26
CA GLN A 21 10.41 5.50 -7.03
C GLN A 21 9.62 5.25 -5.75
N GLU A 22 9.99 5.89 -4.65
CA GLU A 22 9.30 5.83 -3.36
C GLU A 22 7.83 6.22 -3.50
N GLY A 23 7.54 7.39 -4.09
CA GLY A 23 6.15 7.84 -4.29
C GLY A 23 5.33 6.91 -5.19
N ARG A 24 5.96 6.19 -6.13
CA ARG A 24 5.26 5.15 -6.92
C ARG A 24 4.96 3.90 -6.09
N GLN A 25 5.86 3.50 -5.19
CA GLN A 25 5.64 2.36 -4.32
C GLN A 25 4.53 2.65 -3.31
N GLU A 26 4.60 3.79 -2.63
CA GLU A 26 3.56 4.26 -1.71
C GLU A 26 2.20 4.37 -2.40
N GLY A 27 2.17 4.96 -3.61
CA GLY A 27 0.94 5.09 -4.38
C GLY A 27 0.32 3.73 -4.78
N ARG A 28 1.15 2.73 -5.11
CA ARG A 28 0.68 1.37 -5.39
C ARG A 28 0.12 0.70 -4.14
N ALA A 29 0.79 0.85 -3.01
CA ALA A 29 0.35 0.26 -1.75
C ALA A 29 -1.00 0.85 -1.30
N SER A 30 -1.14 2.19 -1.34
CA SER A 30 -2.39 2.88 -1.02
C SER A 30 -3.53 2.43 -1.94
N ALA A 31 -3.31 2.41 -3.26
CA ALA A 31 -4.33 1.98 -4.21
C ALA A 31 -4.77 0.53 -3.96
N LYS A 32 -3.83 -0.35 -3.62
CA LYS A 32 -4.14 -1.75 -3.33
C LYS A 32 -4.91 -1.92 -2.03
N ALA A 33 -4.53 -1.20 -0.98
CA ALA A 33 -5.28 -1.17 0.28
C ALA A 33 -6.73 -0.69 0.06
N GLU A 34 -6.93 0.34 -0.77
CA GLU A 34 -8.25 0.84 -1.17
C GLU A 34 -9.06 -0.22 -1.93
N ASP A 35 -8.43 -0.97 -2.83
CA ASP A 35 -9.09 -2.06 -3.56
C ASP A 35 -9.58 -3.16 -2.61
N VAL A 36 -8.78 -3.55 -1.62
CA VAL A 36 -9.19 -4.51 -0.58
C VAL A 36 -10.39 -3.97 0.19
N LEU A 37 -10.33 -2.71 0.66
CA LEU A 37 -11.44 -2.08 1.38
C LEU A 37 -12.73 -2.08 0.56
N LYS A 38 -12.64 -1.80 -0.74
CA LYS A 38 -13.77 -1.76 -1.65
C LYS A 38 -14.40 -3.15 -1.84
N VAL A 39 -13.59 -4.20 -1.94
CA VAL A 39 -14.10 -5.58 -2.02
C VAL A 39 -14.84 -5.95 -0.72
N LEU A 40 -14.27 -5.63 0.44
CA LEU A 40 -14.89 -5.96 1.72
C LEU A 40 -16.21 -5.22 1.95
N ASP A 41 -16.27 -3.95 1.58
CA ASP A 41 -17.50 -3.17 1.61
C ASP A 41 -18.58 -3.79 0.71
N ALA A 42 -18.23 -4.14 -0.53
CA ALA A 42 -19.14 -4.81 -1.46
C ALA A 42 -19.63 -6.18 -0.96
N ARG A 43 -18.85 -6.85 -0.11
CA ARG A 43 -19.19 -8.13 0.51
C ARG A 43 -19.88 -7.99 1.87
N GLY A 44 -20.03 -6.76 2.38
CA GLY A 44 -20.62 -6.49 3.69
C GLY A 44 -19.76 -6.95 4.87
N ILE A 45 -18.44 -7.08 4.68
CA ILE A 45 -17.50 -7.46 5.74
C ILE A 45 -16.98 -6.20 6.41
N THR A 46 -17.44 -5.95 7.63
CA THR A 46 -17.00 -4.80 8.43
C THR A 46 -15.63 -5.07 9.04
N LEU A 47 -14.68 -4.15 8.78
CA LEU A 47 -13.39 -4.11 9.48
C LEU A 47 -13.50 -3.29 10.76
N THR A 48 -12.71 -3.67 11.77
CA THR A 48 -12.43 -2.80 12.92
C THR A 48 -11.51 -1.65 12.48
N ASP A 49 -11.47 -0.57 13.27
CA ASP A 49 -10.55 0.55 13.00
C ASP A 49 -9.09 0.10 12.99
N ALA A 50 -8.73 -0.86 13.85
CA ALA A 50 -7.40 -1.45 13.88
C ALA A 50 -7.04 -2.17 12.58
N HIS A 51 -7.96 -3.00 12.04
CA HIS A 51 -7.75 -3.67 10.75
C HIS A 51 -7.67 -2.65 9.59
N ARG A 52 -8.53 -1.64 9.60
CA ARG A 52 -8.50 -0.58 8.59
C ARG A 52 -7.18 0.18 8.63
N GLN A 53 -6.72 0.57 9.82
CA GLN A 53 -5.44 1.24 9.98
C GLN A 53 -4.30 0.35 9.49
N HIS A 54 -4.26 -0.92 9.92
CA HIS A 54 -3.24 -1.87 9.49
C HIS A 54 -3.14 -1.98 7.97
N LEU A 55 -4.29 -2.15 7.30
CA LEU A 55 -4.39 -2.24 5.86
C LEU A 55 -3.89 -0.95 5.16
N THR A 56 -4.31 0.22 5.63
CA THR A 56 -3.94 1.51 5.01
C THR A 56 -2.51 1.95 5.25
N THR A 57 -1.85 1.45 6.31
CA THR A 57 -0.45 1.77 6.61
C THR A 57 0.54 0.76 6.04
N CYS A 58 0.04 -0.37 5.52
CA CYS A 58 0.87 -1.40 4.92
C CYS A 58 1.47 -0.89 3.60
N GLN A 59 2.79 -1.05 3.45
CA GLN A 59 3.53 -0.72 2.22
C GLN A 59 4.05 -1.97 1.51
N ASP A 60 3.84 -3.15 2.09
CA ASP A 60 4.21 -4.43 1.51
C ASP A 60 3.17 -4.84 0.46
N LEU A 61 3.55 -4.75 -0.81
CA LEU A 61 2.67 -5.08 -1.93
C LEU A 61 2.32 -6.56 -2.00
N ASP A 62 3.23 -7.46 -1.60
CA ASP A 62 2.99 -8.90 -1.65
C ASP A 62 1.99 -9.31 -0.57
N LEU A 63 2.08 -8.70 0.61
CA LEU A 63 1.11 -8.86 1.68
C LEU A 63 -0.26 -8.28 1.29
N LEU A 64 -0.28 -7.09 0.69
CA LEU A 64 -1.51 -6.47 0.18
C LEU A 64 -2.16 -7.29 -0.95
N ASP A 65 -1.37 -7.90 -1.84
CA ASP A 65 -1.86 -8.85 -2.86
C ASP A 65 -2.49 -10.08 -2.20
N THR A 66 -1.84 -10.64 -1.18
CA THR A 66 -2.36 -11.79 -0.43
C THR A 66 -3.69 -11.47 0.24
N TRP A 67 -3.79 -10.31 0.90
CA TRP A 67 -5.04 -9.86 1.52
C TRP A 67 -6.12 -9.58 0.48
N PHE A 68 -5.75 -9.05 -0.69
CA PHE A 68 -6.68 -8.88 -1.80
C PHE A 68 -7.26 -10.22 -2.26
N ASP A 69 -6.43 -11.22 -2.52
CA ASP A 69 -6.91 -12.54 -2.94
C ASP A 69 -7.83 -13.17 -1.89
N ARG A 70 -7.48 -13.03 -0.60
CA ARG A 70 -8.34 -13.50 0.51
C ARG A 70 -9.64 -12.73 0.60
N SER A 71 -9.63 -11.42 0.36
CA SER A 71 -10.84 -10.58 0.40
C SER A 71 -11.91 -11.02 -0.59
N LEU A 72 -11.54 -11.75 -1.65
CA LEU A 72 -12.47 -12.29 -2.63
C LEU A 72 -13.30 -13.47 -2.10
N VAL A 73 -12.77 -14.23 -1.14
CA VAL A 73 -13.36 -15.50 -0.67
C VAL A 73 -13.66 -15.54 0.83
N ALA A 74 -12.93 -14.79 1.65
CA ALA A 74 -12.99 -14.81 3.11
C ALA A 74 -14.41 -14.53 3.63
N THR A 75 -14.93 -15.25 4.60
CA THR A 75 -16.26 -14.97 5.17
C THR A 75 -16.22 -13.95 6.30
N THR A 76 -15.03 -13.72 6.87
CA THR A 76 -14.81 -12.80 7.99
C THR A 76 -13.59 -11.92 7.77
N ALA A 77 -13.51 -10.82 8.53
CA ALA A 77 -12.35 -9.93 8.47
C ALA A 77 -11.06 -10.63 8.92
N GLN A 78 -11.13 -11.49 9.94
CA GLN A 78 -9.97 -12.18 10.50
C GLN A 78 -9.32 -13.15 9.50
N GLU A 79 -10.11 -13.78 8.63
CA GLU A 79 -9.59 -14.68 7.58
C GLU A 79 -8.69 -13.95 6.57
N ILE A 80 -8.87 -12.63 6.41
CA ILE A 80 -8.06 -11.83 5.50
C ILE A 80 -6.63 -11.71 6.04
N PHE A 81 -6.52 -11.45 7.34
CA PHE A 81 -5.24 -11.23 8.06
C PHE A 81 -4.65 -12.55 8.62
N ALA A 82 -5.30 -13.69 8.42
CA ALA A 82 -4.85 -14.97 8.96
C ALA A 82 -3.50 -15.39 8.35
N GLY A 83 -2.47 -15.63 9.18
CA GLY A 83 -1.13 -15.99 8.72
C GLY A 83 -0.04 -14.96 8.99
N GLU A 84 -0.39 -13.81 9.57
CA GLU A 84 0.58 -12.87 10.15
C GLU A 84 1.13 -13.34 11.52
N THR A 85 0.63 -14.45 12.08
CA THR A 85 0.95 -14.94 13.43
C THR A 85 1.99 -16.06 13.47
N GLU A 86 2.77 -16.30 12.41
CA GLU A 86 3.92 -17.24 12.49
C GLU A 86 5.25 -16.50 12.30
N ALA A 87 5.70 -15.84 13.37
CA ALA A 87 7.11 -15.65 13.74
C ALA A 87 7.22 -15.31 15.24
#